data_AF-A0AAW4ILM3-F1
#
_entry.id   AF-A0AAW4ILM3-F1
#
_cell.length_a   1.000
_cell.length_b   1.000
_cell.length_c   1.000
_cell.angle_alpha   90.00
_cell.angle_beta   90.00
_cell.angle_gamma   90.00
#
_symmetry.space_group_name_H-M   'P 1'
#
loop_
_entity.id
_entity.type
_entity.pdbx_description
1 polymer ?
#
loop_
_entity_poly.entity_id
_entity_poly.type
_entity_poly.pdbx_seq_one_letter_code
_entity_poly.pdbx_strand_id
1 'polypeptide(L)'
;MRVAALLALTLAGTVVSNLSWARFPQFANTALLTPEPTSFSQCPQFFANGTPPAITPRAQFQELCYEAFAVLHSGTTKTPVYVAQRLNRQLIDDADEKRAKRFFADARLPSAERAELEDYKNSGYSRGHMAPAGDMPTPTAMAQSF
;
A
#
# COMPACT_ATOMS: atom_id res chain seq x y z
N MET A 1 -74.83 5.80 -37.04
CA MET A 1 -74.07 6.17 -35.83
C MET A 1 -73.37 4.95 -35.26
N ARG A 2 -72.09 4.75 -35.59
CA ARG A 2 -71.13 3.93 -34.83
C ARG A 2 -69.75 4.55 -35.05
N VAL A 3 -69.28 5.29 -34.06
CA VAL A 3 -67.93 5.89 -34.07
C VAL A 3 -66.99 4.86 -33.47
N ALA A 4 -66.00 4.42 -34.24
CA ALA A 4 -64.91 3.57 -33.75
C ALA A 4 -63.85 4.45 -33.09
N ALA A 5 -63.58 4.23 -31.81
CA ALA A 5 -62.48 4.87 -31.09
C ALA A 5 -61.21 4.03 -31.30
N LEU A 6 -60.20 4.63 -31.94
CA LEU A 6 -58.85 4.08 -32.02
C LEU A 6 -58.11 4.45 -30.73
N LEU A 7 -57.77 3.45 -29.91
CA LEU A 7 -56.84 3.61 -28.79
C LEU A 7 -55.40 3.68 -29.35
N ALA A 8 -54.75 4.83 -29.19
CA ALA A 8 -53.31 4.96 -29.37
C ALA A 8 -52.60 4.55 -28.08
N LEU A 9 -51.83 3.47 -28.12
CA LEU A 9 -51.03 2.99 -27.00
C LEU A 9 -49.64 3.66 -27.07
N THR A 10 -49.39 4.65 -26.22
CA THR A 10 -48.06 5.25 -26.08
C THR A 10 -47.25 4.46 -25.05
N LEU A 11 -46.17 3.79 -25.50
CA LEU A 11 -45.17 3.21 -24.61
C LEU A 11 -44.26 4.33 -24.07
N ALA A 12 -44.46 4.72 -22.82
CA ALA A 12 -43.50 5.53 -22.07
C ALA A 12 -42.34 4.61 -21.61
N GLY A 13 -41.21 4.66 -22.34
CA GLY A 13 -39.98 4.02 -21.90
C GLY A 13 -39.34 4.81 -20.76
N THR A 14 -39.31 4.24 -19.56
CA THR A 14 -38.53 4.78 -18.45
C THR A 14 -37.06 4.44 -18.65
N VAL A 15 -36.24 5.46 -18.95
CA VAL A 15 -34.78 5.34 -18.92
C VAL A 15 -34.37 5.20 -17.46
N VAL A 16 -34.05 3.98 -17.03
CA VAL A 16 -33.43 3.73 -15.72
C VAL A 16 -31.96 4.08 -15.85
N SER A 17 -31.61 5.30 -15.46
CA SER A 17 -30.22 5.71 -15.28
C SER A 17 -29.61 4.87 -14.15
N ASN A 18 -28.94 3.77 -14.49
CA ASN A 18 -28.07 3.06 -13.56
C ASN A 18 -26.88 3.97 -13.23
N LEU A 19 -27.06 4.83 -12.23
CA LEU A 19 -25.96 5.49 -11.54
C LEU A 19 -25.25 4.44 -10.68
N SER A 20 -24.49 3.58 -11.34
CA SER A 20 -23.44 2.80 -10.69
C SER A 20 -22.37 3.79 -10.26
N TRP A 21 -22.56 4.42 -9.09
CA TRP A 21 -21.46 5.04 -8.38
C TRP A 21 -20.38 3.97 -8.23
N ALA A 22 -19.25 4.18 -8.90
CA ALA A 22 -18.04 3.45 -8.62
C ALA A 22 -17.75 3.60 -7.12
N ARG A 23 -18.07 2.57 -6.33
CA ARG A 23 -17.52 2.40 -5.00
C ARG A 23 -16.03 2.18 -5.21
N PHE A 24 -15.27 3.29 -5.21
CA PHE A 24 -13.88 3.22 -4.84
C PHE A 24 -13.81 2.48 -3.49
N PRO A 25 -12.86 1.55 -3.28
CA PRO A 25 -12.64 1.02 -1.95
C PRO A 25 -12.27 2.23 -1.08
N GLN A 26 -13.23 2.64 -0.27
CA GLN A 26 -13.04 3.63 0.76
C GLN A 26 -12.06 2.95 1.70
N PHE A 27 -10.80 3.39 1.69
CA PHE A 27 -9.84 2.99 2.73
C PHE A 27 -10.57 3.17 4.06
N ALA A 28 -10.82 2.07 4.76
CA ALA A 28 -11.49 2.15 6.04
C ALA A 28 -10.57 2.98 6.94
N ASN A 29 -11.04 4.15 7.38
CA ASN A 29 -10.29 5.07 8.25
C ASN A 29 -9.74 4.39 9.53
N THR A 30 -10.26 3.21 9.88
CA THR A 30 -9.76 2.35 10.96
C THR A 30 -8.33 1.86 10.74
N ALA A 31 -7.88 1.61 9.51
CA ALA A 31 -6.50 1.21 9.22
C ALA A 31 -5.47 2.32 9.50
N LEU A 32 -5.91 3.58 9.61
CA LEU A 32 -5.05 4.72 9.95
C LEU A 32 -4.87 4.93 11.47
N LEU A 33 -5.61 4.19 12.31
CA LEU A 33 -5.63 4.38 13.77
C LEU A 33 -4.81 3.34 14.53
N THR A 34 -4.36 2.27 13.86
CA THR A 34 -3.41 1.31 14.42
C THR A 34 -1.98 1.83 14.21
N PRO A 35 -1.26 2.24 15.27
CA PRO A 35 0.15 2.60 15.12
C PRO A 35 0.93 1.36 14.68
N GLU A 36 1.53 1.43 13.50
CA GLU A 36 2.38 0.37 12.99
C GLU A 36 3.63 0.21 13.87
N PRO A 37 4.05 -1.02 14.20
CA PRO A 37 5.12 -1.26 15.15
C PRO A 37 6.47 -0.70 14.66
N THR A 38 7.26 -0.18 15.60
CA THR A 38 8.59 0.41 15.35
C THR A 38 9.72 -0.33 16.07
N SER A 39 9.47 -1.58 16.45
CA SER A 39 10.47 -2.50 16.99
C SER A 39 10.38 -3.86 16.31
N PHE A 40 11.52 -4.43 15.89
CA PHE A 40 11.58 -5.75 15.28
C PHE A 40 11.14 -6.88 16.20
N SER A 41 11.13 -6.66 17.52
CA SER A 41 10.52 -7.59 18.47
C SER A 41 9.04 -7.86 18.20
N GLN A 42 8.37 -6.96 17.46
CA GLN A 42 6.95 -7.05 17.10
C GLN A 42 6.73 -7.67 15.71
N CYS A 43 7.79 -7.86 14.92
CA CYS A 43 7.71 -8.53 13.62
C CYS A 43 8.85 -9.56 13.39
N PRO A 44 9.12 -10.47 14.34
CA PRO A 44 10.21 -11.45 14.24
C PRO A 44 10.04 -12.40 13.05
N GLN A 45 8.81 -12.64 12.58
CA GLN A 45 8.49 -13.56 11.50
C GLN A 45 9.18 -13.28 10.16
N PHE A 46 9.66 -12.05 9.94
CA PHE A 46 10.36 -11.66 8.71
C PHE A 46 11.86 -11.98 8.75
N PHE A 47 12.39 -12.34 9.92
CA PHE A 47 13.81 -12.60 10.11
C PHE A 47 14.09 -14.10 10.20
N ALA A 48 15.25 -14.51 9.68
CA ALA A 48 15.70 -15.89 9.82
C ALA A 48 15.79 -16.26 11.31
N ASN A 49 15.09 -17.32 11.70
CA ASN A 49 14.98 -17.77 13.10
C ASN A 49 14.48 -16.70 14.08
N GLY A 50 13.78 -15.66 13.61
CA GLY A 50 13.29 -14.57 14.45
C GLY A 50 14.36 -13.55 14.87
N THR A 51 15.56 -13.60 14.30
CA THR A 51 16.71 -12.79 14.74
C THR A 51 17.11 -11.76 13.67
N PRO A 52 16.99 -10.45 13.94
CA PRO A 52 17.47 -9.42 13.03
C PRO A 52 18.99 -9.49 12.79
N PRO A 53 19.49 -9.08 11.61
CA PRO A 53 20.91 -8.98 11.34
C PRO A 53 21.64 -8.14 12.40
N ALA A 54 22.79 -8.63 12.88
CA ALA A 54 23.65 -7.86 13.78
C ALA A 54 24.33 -6.73 13.00
N ILE A 55 23.92 -5.48 13.28
CA ILE A 55 24.49 -4.27 12.67
C ILE A 55 24.95 -3.33 13.78
N THR A 56 26.08 -2.66 13.59
CA THR A 56 26.56 -1.62 14.51
C THR A 56 25.51 -0.50 14.62
N PRO A 57 24.93 -0.26 15.81
CA PRO A 57 23.90 0.76 15.97
C PRO A 57 24.40 2.16 15.61
N ARG A 58 23.51 2.98 15.02
CA ARG A 58 23.73 4.41 14.78
C ARG A 58 22.52 5.20 15.27
N ALA A 59 22.75 6.46 15.65
CA ALA A 59 21.73 7.28 16.31
C ALA A 59 20.44 7.49 15.50
N GLN A 60 20.52 7.47 14.16
CA GLN A 60 19.39 7.70 13.26
C GLN A 60 18.90 6.40 12.60
N PHE A 61 19.11 5.25 13.23
CA PHE A 61 18.51 4.01 12.77
C PHE A 61 17.14 3.81 13.40
N GLN A 62 16.14 3.58 12.55
CA GLN A 62 14.77 3.34 12.98
C GLN A 62 14.30 1.99 12.45
N GLU A 63 13.84 1.13 13.35
CA GLU A 63 13.16 -0.12 13.01
C GLU A 63 11.72 0.19 12.62
N LEU A 64 11.25 -0.37 11.53
CA LEU A 64 9.88 -0.25 11.04
C LEU A 64 9.36 -1.65 10.70
N CYS A 65 8.23 -2.02 11.28
CA CYS A 65 7.47 -3.18 10.87
C CYS A 65 6.34 -2.73 9.94
N TYR A 66 6.12 -3.50 8.87
CA TYR A 66 5.00 -3.42 7.95
C TYR A 66 4.28 -4.77 7.93
N GLU A 67 3.14 -4.86 7.24
CA GLU A 67 2.31 -6.06 7.24
C GLU A 67 3.01 -7.28 6.62
N ALA A 68 3.87 -7.08 5.62
CA ALA A 68 4.53 -8.14 4.87
C ALA A 68 6.06 -8.08 4.87
N PHE A 69 6.66 -7.08 5.52
CA PHE A 69 8.12 -6.89 5.57
C PHE A 69 8.56 -6.04 6.76
N ALA A 70 9.86 -6.02 7.03
CA ALA A 70 10.49 -5.14 8.01
C ALA A 70 11.59 -4.32 7.36
N VAL A 71 11.82 -3.11 7.87
CA VAL A 71 12.83 -2.18 7.35
C VAL A 71 13.67 -1.65 8.51
N LEU A 72 14.99 -1.71 8.36
CA LEU A 72 15.88 -0.86 9.16
C LEU A 72 16.17 0.39 8.34
N HIS A 73 15.60 1.52 8.74
CA HIS A 73 15.75 2.81 8.06
C HIS A 73 16.95 3.59 8.59
N SER A 74 17.67 4.28 7.71
CA SER A 74 18.73 5.22 8.07
C SER A 74 18.26 6.66 7.83
N GLY A 75 18.06 7.41 8.90
CA GLY A 75 17.70 8.83 8.85
C GLY A 75 18.79 9.71 8.23
N THR A 76 20.05 9.26 8.26
CA THR A 76 21.19 9.97 7.64
C THR A 76 21.13 9.91 6.10
N THR A 77 20.81 8.74 5.55
CA THR A 77 20.75 8.53 4.09
C THR A 77 19.33 8.64 3.55
N LYS A 78 18.33 8.71 4.43
CA LYS A 78 16.89 8.68 4.13
C LYS A 78 16.46 7.43 3.35
N THR A 79 17.20 6.34 3.51
CA THR A 79 16.99 5.07 2.80
C THR A 79 17.10 3.89 3.74
N PRO A 80 16.58 2.70 3.35
CA PRO A 80 16.82 1.48 4.09
C PRO A 80 18.32 1.15 4.20
N VAL A 81 18.76 0.77 5.40
CA VAL A 81 19.98 -0.02 5.62
C VAL A 81 19.76 -1.43 5.08
N TYR A 82 18.60 -2.02 5.39
CA TYR A 82 18.11 -3.27 4.78
C TYR A 82 16.59 -3.35 4.84
N VAL A 83 16.06 -4.29 4.06
CA VAL A 83 14.68 -4.79 4.14
C VAL A 83 14.73 -6.28 4.39
N ALA A 84 13.84 -6.79 5.24
CA ALA A 84 13.67 -8.20 5.54
C ALA A 84 12.26 -8.66 5.13
N GLN A 85 12.21 -9.71 4.31
CA GLN A 85 10.98 -10.38 3.85
C GLN A 85 11.17 -11.88 4.00
N ARG A 86 10.10 -12.58 4.39
CA ARG A 86 10.05 -14.04 4.37
C ARG A 86 9.15 -14.47 3.22
N LEU A 87 9.75 -15.04 2.19
CA LEU A 87 9.04 -15.48 0.99
C LEU A 87 9.06 -17.01 0.88
N ASN A 88 7.99 -17.54 0.28
CA ASN A 88 7.92 -18.92 -0.18
C ASN A 88 7.04 -18.95 -1.44
N ARG A 89 6.94 -20.10 -2.11
CA ARG A 89 6.15 -20.23 -3.35
C ARG A 89 4.69 -19.77 -3.16
N GLN A 90 4.02 -20.26 -2.12
CA GLN A 90 2.62 -19.95 -1.87
C GLN A 90 2.39 -18.44 -1.70
N LEU A 91 3.25 -17.75 -0.94
CA LEU A 91 3.14 -16.30 -0.71
C LEU A 91 3.29 -15.49 -2.02
N ILE A 92 4.12 -15.95 -2.94
CA ILE A 92 4.28 -15.30 -4.25
C ILE A 92 3.08 -15.59 -5.15
N ASP A 93 2.58 -16.83 -5.14
CA ASP A 93 1.40 -17.22 -5.91
C ASP A 93 0.14 -16.48 -5.41
N ASP A 94 0.07 -16.18 -4.11
CA ASP A 94 -1.01 -15.43 -3.46
C ASP A 94 -0.87 -13.90 -3.61
N ALA A 95 0.26 -13.38 -4.10
CA ALA A 95 0.51 -11.94 -4.27
C ALA A 95 -0.09 -11.40 -5.58
N ASP A 96 -1.41 -11.54 -5.75
CA ASP A 96 -2.16 -11.16 -6.95
C ASP A 96 -2.76 -9.75 -6.90
N GLU A 97 -2.38 -8.97 -5.90
CA GLU A 97 -2.91 -7.64 -5.64
C GLU A 97 -2.65 -6.66 -6.79
N LYS A 98 -3.65 -5.80 -7.05
CA LYS A 98 -3.49 -4.74 -8.05
C LYS A 98 -2.44 -3.73 -7.57
N ARG A 99 -1.34 -3.65 -8.32
CA ARG A 99 -0.24 -2.71 -8.05
C ARG A 99 -0.74 -1.30 -7.71
N ALA A 100 -0.34 -0.80 -6.55
CA ALA A 100 -0.57 0.58 -6.16
C ALA A 100 0.18 1.57 -7.09
N LYS A 101 -0.19 2.85 -7.00
CA LYS A 101 0.32 3.91 -7.91
C LYS A 101 0.81 5.15 -7.18
N ARG A 102 0.67 5.19 -5.86
CA ARG A 102 0.92 6.39 -5.06
C ARG A 102 2.06 6.11 -4.10
N PHE A 103 3.19 6.76 -4.34
CA PHE A 103 4.28 6.86 -3.37
C PHE A 103 3.92 7.90 -2.30
N PHE A 104 4.36 7.69 -1.08
CA PHE A 104 4.19 8.63 0.03
C PHE A 104 5.40 8.61 0.96
N ALA A 105 5.61 9.71 1.68
CA ALA A 105 6.60 9.72 2.75
C ALA A 105 6.03 9.00 3.98
N ASP A 106 6.82 8.13 4.60
CA ASP A 106 6.40 7.43 5.83
C ASP A 106 6.26 8.45 6.97
N ALA A 107 5.03 8.63 7.44
CA ALA A 107 4.70 9.63 8.46
C ALA A 107 5.25 9.27 9.86
N ARG A 108 5.72 8.03 10.07
CA ARG A 108 6.35 7.60 11.32
C ARG A 108 7.76 8.15 11.49
N LEU A 109 8.40 8.56 10.40
CA LEU A 109 9.75 9.11 10.40
C LEU A 109 9.74 10.64 10.55
N PRO A 110 10.68 11.23 11.30
CA PRO A 110 10.88 12.68 11.32
C PRO A 110 11.09 13.23 9.91
N SER A 111 10.55 14.42 9.61
CA SER A 111 10.67 15.03 8.27
C SER A 111 12.11 15.23 7.81
N ALA A 112 13.02 15.54 8.75
CA ALA A 112 14.45 15.67 8.48
C ALA A 112 15.13 14.33 8.11
N GLU A 113 14.53 13.21 8.49
CA GLU A 113 15.12 11.87 8.41
C GLU A 113 14.43 10.98 7.38
N ARG A 114 13.38 11.46 6.70
CA ARG A 114 12.66 10.70 5.66
C ARG A 114 12.92 11.26 4.26
N ALA A 115 12.79 10.39 3.27
CA ALA A 115 12.76 10.80 1.88
C ALA A 115 11.41 11.43 1.55
N GLU A 116 11.43 12.50 0.77
CA GLU A 116 10.25 13.15 0.22
C GLU A 116 10.14 12.90 -1.29
N LEU A 117 8.94 13.04 -1.84
CA LEU A 117 8.72 12.82 -3.27
C LEU A 117 9.57 13.76 -4.14
N GLU A 118 9.83 14.98 -3.65
CA GLU A 118 10.64 15.97 -4.35
C GLU A 118 12.13 15.59 -4.40
N ASP A 119 12.63 14.75 -3.48
CA ASP A 119 14.03 14.29 -3.48
C ASP A 119 14.37 13.49 -4.76
N TYR A 120 13.38 12.80 -5.34
CA TYR A 120 13.54 11.98 -6.55
C TYR A 120 13.12 12.70 -7.84
N LYS A 121 12.32 13.75 -7.74
CA LYS A 121 11.77 14.45 -8.90
C LYS A 121 12.89 15.13 -9.69
N ASN A 122 12.98 14.87 -10.99
CA ASN A 122 14.02 15.39 -11.90
C ASN A 122 15.46 15.03 -11.48
N SER A 123 15.65 14.04 -10.61
CA SER A 123 16.98 13.61 -10.15
C SER A 123 17.74 12.74 -11.16
N GLY A 124 17.04 12.17 -12.15
CA GLY A 124 17.55 11.12 -13.02
C GLY A 124 17.41 9.70 -12.44
N TYR A 125 16.94 9.56 -11.21
CA TYR A 125 16.73 8.28 -10.53
C TYR A 125 15.26 7.91 -10.39
N SER A 126 14.99 6.60 -10.39
CA SER A 126 13.68 6.05 -10.06
C SER A 126 13.53 5.81 -8.55
N ARG A 127 12.28 5.81 -8.05
CA ARG A 127 11.94 5.35 -6.70
C ARG A 127 11.88 3.81 -6.70
N GLY A 128 13.04 3.18 -6.55
CA GLY A 128 13.20 1.73 -6.55
C GLY A 128 12.63 1.10 -5.27
N HIS A 129 11.84 0.05 -5.42
CA HIS A 129 11.32 -0.72 -4.28
C HIS A 129 12.41 -1.66 -3.75
N MET A 130 12.59 -1.69 -2.43
CA MET A 130 13.42 -2.70 -1.75
C MET A 130 12.59 -3.90 -1.26
N ALA A 131 11.32 -3.67 -0.90
CA ALA A 131 10.27 -4.69 -0.84
C ALA A 131 9.43 -4.59 -2.12
N PRO A 132 9.58 -5.49 -3.10
CA PRO A 132 8.87 -5.41 -4.38
C PRO A 132 7.34 -5.45 -4.20
N ALA A 133 6.63 -4.60 -4.95
CA ALA A 133 5.17 -4.60 -4.96
C ALA A 133 4.57 -5.97 -5.35
N GLY A 134 5.25 -6.74 -6.20
CA GLY A 134 4.82 -8.08 -6.62
C GLY A 134 4.91 -9.15 -5.53
N ASP A 135 5.48 -8.83 -4.37
CA ASP A 135 5.57 -9.75 -3.24
C ASP A 135 4.49 -9.49 -2.18
N MET A 136 3.62 -8.48 -2.40
CA MET A 136 2.67 -7.99 -1.40
C MET A 136 1.33 -8.72 -1.53
N PRO A 137 0.91 -9.53 -0.54
CA PRO A 137 -0.28 -10.40 -0.66
C PRO A 137 -1.58 -9.72 -0.23
N THR A 138 -1.54 -8.48 0.24
CA THR A 138 -2.74 -7.75 0.69
C THR A 138 -2.74 -6.31 0.20
N PRO A 139 -3.92 -5.64 0.12
CA PRO A 139 -3.99 -4.26 -0.32
C PRO A 139 -3.21 -3.30 0.58
N THR A 140 -3.12 -3.61 1.88
CA THR A 140 -2.36 -2.83 2.86
C THR A 140 -0.86 -3.01 2.65
N ALA A 141 -0.37 -4.25 2.53
CA ALA A 141 1.04 -4.51 2.21
C ALA A 141 1.44 -3.86 0.88
N MET A 142 0.56 -3.93 -0.13
CA MET A 142 0.75 -3.30 -1.44
C MET A 142 0.84 -1.78 -1.34
N ALA A 143 0.03 -1.13 -0.49
CA ALA A 143 0.16 0.30 -0.26
C ALA A 143 1.45 0.62 0.50
N GLN A 144 1.80 -0.17 1.51
CA GLN A 144 2.97 0.01 2.36
C GLN A 144 4.30 -0.13 1.60
N SER A 145 4.34 -0.84 0.47
CA SER A 145 5.56 -0.97 -0.35
C SER A 145 5.88 0.28 -1.20
N PHE A 146 5.02 1.31 -1.22
CA PHE A 146 5.14 2.55 -2.01
C PHE A 146 5.39 3.78 -1.13
#